data_AF-A0A0S2S2Q7-F1
#
_entry.id   AF-A0A0S2S2Q7-F1
#
_cell.length_a   1.000
_cell.length_b   1.000
_cell.length_c   1.000
_cell.angle_alpha   90.00
_cell.angle_beta   90.00
_cell.angle_gamma   90.00
#
_symmetry.space_group_name_H-M   'P 1'
#
loop_
_entity.id
_entity.type
_entity.pdbx_description
1 polymer ?
#
loop_
_entity_poly.entity_id
_entity_poly.type
_entity_poly.pdbx_seq_one_letter_code
_entity_poly.pdbx_strand_id
1 'polypeptide(L)'
;MIGNPASNLELLKRTFGDAISLVRDTDSTGKTSTAYAQRATLVFVDDSKLYITEHIRHGVITHYYYDWISKDDKQVLAKFHCEPHQDEDYQTTTEPYHIHPPEYSKLTNQTRFANHSFTSLFAIVEGIFLFHIIPNKPHI
;
A
#
# COMPACT_ATOMS: atom_id res chain seq x y z
N MET A 1 -12.69 -11.27 -7.11
CA MET A 1 -12.82 -9.81 -7.28
C MET A 1 -13.04 -9.23 -5.90
N ILE A 2 -12.31 -8.18 -5.55
CA ILE A 2 -12.40 -7.54 -4.22
C ILE A 2 -13.68 -6.73 -4.10
N GLY A 3 -14.14 -6.17 -5.23
CA GLY A 3 -15.43 -5.48 -5.34
C GLY A 3 -15.40 -4.00 -4.97
N ASN A 4 -14.29 -3.50 -4.41
CA ASN A 4 -14.11 -2.08 -4.14
C ASN A 4 -13.85 -1.29 -5.43
N PRO A 5 -14.36 -0.06 -5.56
CA PRO A 5 -13.98 0.83 -6.65
C PRO A 5 -12.49 1.19 -6.57
N ALA A 6 -11.91 1.64 -7.68
CA ALA A 6 -10.56 2.18 -7.70
C ALA A 6 -10.40 3.30 -6.66
N SER A 7 -9.23 3.38 -6.01
CA SER A 7 -9.03 4.36 -4.96
C SER A 7 -9.03 5.79 -5.49
N ASN A 8 -9.58 6.72 -4.71
CA ASN A 8 -9.62 8.13 -5.07
C ASN A 8 -8.36 8.85 -4.56
N LEU A 9 -7.34 8.95 -5.44
CA LEU A 9 -6.05 9.57 -5.09
C LEU A 9 -6.18 11.06 -4.75
N GLU A 10 -7.12 11.77 -5.38
CA GLU A 10 -7.39 13.19 -5.08
C GLU A 10 -7.99 13.35 -3.67
N LEU A 11 -8.89 12.45 -3.27
CA LEU A 11 -9.42 12.45 -1.91
C LEU A 11 -8.30 12.18 -0.89
N LEU A 12 -7.43 11.21 -1.13
CA LEU A 12 -6.30 10.92 -0.24
C LEU A 12 -5.39 12.14 -0.07
N LYS A 13 -5.05 12.81 -1.17
CA LYS A 13 -4.22 14.02 -1.14
C LYS A 13 -4.87 15.15 -0.34
N ARG A 14 -6.19 15.33 -0.47
CA ARG A 14 -6.94 16.35 0.29
C ARG A 14 -7.05 16.01 1.77
N THR A 15 -7.33 14.76 2.10
CA THR A 15 -7.52 14.31 3.49
C THR A 15 -6.21 14.24 4.26
N PHE A 16 -5.14 13.77 3.61
CA PHE A 16 -3.84 13.52 4.24
C PHE A 16 -2.76 14.47 3.72
N GLY A 17 -3.14 15.70 3.34
CA GLY A 17 -2.21 16.70 2.80
C GLY A 17 -1.07 17.08 3.74
N ASP A 18 -1.30 16.98 5.06
CA ASP A 18 -0.25 17.19 6.08
C ASP A 18 0.77 16.04 6.18
N ALA A 19 0.44 14.89 5.58
CA ALA A 19 1.26 13.68 5.58
C ALA A 19 1.92 13.41 4.22
N ILE A 20 1.25 13.77 3.12
CA ILE A 20 1.68 13.49 1.75
C ILE A 20 2.38 14.73 1.18
N SER A 21 3.68 14.63 0.94
CA SER A 21 4.48 15.71 0.34
C SER A 21 4.30 15.77 -1.18
N LEU A 22 4.19 14.63 -1.85
CA LEU A 22 4.12 14.53 -3.30
C LEU A 22 3.33 13.29 -3.73
N VAL A 23 2.61 13.41 -4.85
CA VAL A 23 2.01 12.28 -5.58
C VAL A 23 2.65 12.19 -6.96
N ARG A 24 3.16 11.02 -7.32
CA ARG A 24 3.70 10.71 -8.66
C ARG A 24 2.78 9.73 -9.38
N ASP A 25 2.78 9.77 -10.70
CA ASP A 25 1.91 8.99 -11.59
C ASP A 25 2.47 7.61 -11.97
N THR A 26 3.56 7.18 -11.33
CA THR A 26 4.21 5.89 -11.57
C THR A 26 4.25 5.00 -10.33
N ASP A 27 4.28 3.68 -10.52
CA ASP A 27 4.58 2.70 -9.46
C ASP A 27 6.09 2.46 -9.28
N SER A 28 6.48 1.44 -8.50
CA SER A 28 7.87 1.05 -8.26
C SER A 28 8.63 0.59 -9.52
N THR A 29 7.91 0.26 -10.59
CA THR A 29 8.50 -0.14 -11.88
C THR A 29 8.66 1.02 -12.85
N GLY A 30 8.24 2.23 -12.46
CA GLY A 30 8.24 3.41 -13.33
C GLY A 30 7.10 3.43 -14.35
N LYS A 31 6.16 2.48 -14.27
CA LYS A 31 5.01 2.42 -15.20
C LYS A 31 3.89 3.33 -14.73
N THR A 32 3.24 4.00 -15.66
CA THR A 32 2.07 4.84 -15.42
C THR A 32 0.76 4.05 -15.45
N SER A 33 -0.33 4.72 -15.04
CA SER A 33 -1.68 4.16 -15.09
C SER A 33 -2.12 3.79 -16.52
N THR A 34 -2.96 2.76 -16.64
CA THR A 34 -3.58 2.31 -17.90
C THR A 34 -5.07 2.07 -17.69
N ALA A 35 -5.80 1.72 -18.76
CA ALA A 35 -7.21 1.36 -18.66
C ALA A 35 -7.51 0.16 -17.73
N TYR A 36 -6.49 -0.63 -17.38
CA TYR A 36 -6.63 -1.84 -16.57
C TYR A 36 -5.89 -1.77 -15.23
N ALA A 37 -5.18 -0.68 -14.96
CA ALA A 37 -4.46 -0.53 -13.70
C ALA A 37 -4.27 0.94 -13.32
N GLN A 38 -4.57 1.26 -12.07
CA GLN A 38 -4.19 2.52 -11.45
C GLN A 38 -2.82 2.35 -10.78
N ARG A 39 -1.90 3.27 -11.08
CA ARG A 39 -0.54 3.32 -10.55
C ARG A 39 -0.22 4.70 -10.03
N ALA A 40 0.40 4.76 -8.86
CA ALA A 40 0.89 6.00 -8.27
C ALA A 40 2.00 5.73 -7.25
N THR A 41 2.71 6.78 -6.87
CA THR A 41 3.56 6.79 -5.68
C THR A 41 3.14 7.94 -4.79
N LEU A 42 2.77 7.67 -3.55
CA LEU A 42 2.68 8.70 -2.52
C LEU A 42 4.05 8.82 -1.86
N VAL A 43 4.60 10.04 -1.84
CA VAL A 43 5.77 10.38 -1.02
C VAL A 43 5.24 11.09 0.21
N PHE A 44 5.61 10.60 1.39
CA PHE A 44 5.23 11.20 2.65
C PHE A 44 6.21 12.33 3.05
N VAL A 45 5.86 13.10 4.08
CA VAL A 45 6.68 14.21 4.60
C VAL A 45 7.99 13.77 5.25
N ASP A 46 8.14 12.49 5.56
CA ASP A 46 9.38 11.88 6.07
C ASP A 46 10.23 11.23 4.96
N ASP A 47 9.89 11.51 3.70
CA ASP A 47 10.45 10.96 2.46
C ASP A 47 10.22 9.45 2.24
N SER A 48 9.50 8.75 3.13
CA SER A 48 9.06 7.38 2.86
C SER A 48 8.05 7.35 1.71
N LYS A 49 7.95 6.22 1.02
CA LYS A 49 7.16 6.09 -0.22
C LYS A 49 6.19 4.93 -0.16
N LEU A 50 4.93 5.17 -0.50
CA LEU A 50 3.95 4.12 -0.76
C LEU A 50 3.77 3.98 -2.28
N TYR A 51 4.28 2.88 -2.84
CA TYR A 51 4.02 2.50 -4.22
C TYR A 51 2.66 1.83 -4.31
N ILE A 52 1.85 2.26 -5.28
CA ILE A 52 0.47 1.84 -5.44
C ILE A 52 0.30 1.21 -6.81
N THR A 53 -0.21 -0.02 -6.83
CA THR A 53 -0.67 -0.70 -8.05
C THR A 53 -2.01 -1.37 -7.79
N GLU A 54 -3.07 -0.88 -8.41
CA GLU A 54 -4.41 -1.49 -8.36
C GLU A 54 -4.76 -2.03 -9.73
N HIS A 55 -5.10 -3.32 -9.82
CA HIS A 55 -5.55 -3.94 -11.07
C HIS A 55 -7.08 -3.88 -11.16
N ILE A 56 -7.59 -3.25 -12.21
CA ILE A 56 -9.00 -2.86 -12.33
C ILE A 56 -9.66 -3.64 -13.47
N ARG A 57 -10.84 -4.21 -13.20
CA ARG A 57 -11.72 -4.82 -14.21
C ARG A 57 -13.14 -4.35 -13.94
N HIS A 58 -13.84 -3.86 -14.97
CA HIS A 58 -15.20 -3.34 -14.85
C HIS A 58 -15.38 -2.28 -13.73
N GLY A 59 -14.38 -1.40 -13.57
CA GLY A 59 -14.41 -0.32 -12.57
C GLY A 59 -14.14 -0.74 -11.13
N VAL A 60 -13.90 -2.02 -10.87
CA VAL A 60 -13.57 -2.53 -9.52
C VAL A 60 -12.16 -3.09 -9.46
N ILE A 61 -11.54 -2.97 -8.28
CA ILE A 61 -10.24 -3.56 -7.98
C ILE A 61 -10.41 -5.08 -7.91
N THR A 62 -9.53 -5.78 -8.62
CA THR A 62 -9.47 -7.24 -8.64
C THR A 62 -8.40 -7.77 -7.71
N HIS A 63 -7.24 -7.11 -7.69
CA HIS A 63 -6.11 -7.31 -6.80
C HIS A 63 -5.30 -6.00 -6.70
N TYR A 64 -4.53 -5.84 -5.64
CA TYR A 64 -3.67 -4.68 -5.48
C TYR A 64 -2.35 -5.03 -4.77
N TYR A 65 -1.37 -4.17 -4.99
CA TYR A 65 -0.07 -4.18 -4.31
C TYR A 65 0.22 -2.77 -3.80
N TYR A 66 0.33 -2.62 -2.48
CA TYR A 66 0.77 -1.40 -1.84
C TYR A 66 2.06 -1.66 -1.05
N ASP A 67 3.18 -1.17 -1.57
CA ASP A 67 4.50 -1.41 -1.02
C ASP A 67 5.02 -0.13 -0.37
N TRP A 68 5.19 -0.16 0.96
CA TRP A 68 5.69 0.97 1.72
C TRP A 68 7.18 0.82 2.00
N ILE A 69 7.96 1.78 1.53
CA ILE A 69 9.42 1.74 1.49
C ILE A 69 10.01 2.94 2.25
N SER A 70 11.14 2.70 2.92
CA SER A 70 11.91 3.74 3.61
C SER A 70 12.42 4.82 2.67
N LYS A 71 12.73 6.00 3.24
CA LYS A 71 13.24 7.16 2.49
C LYS A 71 14.49 6.93 1.65
N ASP A 72 15.33 5.97 2.06
CA ASP A 72 16.58 5.62 1.37
C ASP A 72 16.38 4.53 0.30
N ASP A 73 15.14 4.09 0.07
CA ASP A 73 14.76 3.00 -0.83
C ASP A 73 15.39 1.63 -0.50
N LYS A 74 15.98 1.47 0.70
CA LYS A 74 16.69 0.23 1.08
C LYS A 74 15.83 -0.77 1.84
N GLN A 75 14.77 -0.31 2.51
CA GLN A 75 13.99 -1.15 3.40
C GLN A 75 12.52 -1.12 3.01
N VAL A 76 11.95 -2.30 2.82
CA VAL A 76 10.50 -2.49 2.84
C VAL A 76 10.05 -2.36 4.29
N LEU A 77 9.21 -1.37 4.57
CA LEU A 77 8.61 -1.16 5.90
C LEU A 77 7.40 -2.06 6.10
N ALA A 78 6.55 -2.17 5.07
CA ALA A 78 5.46 -3.14 5.01
C ALA A 78 5.00 -3.31 3.57
N LYS A 79 4.36 -4.43 3.26
CA LYS A 79 3.56 -4.56 2.04
C LYS A 79 2.14 -4.98 2.38
N PHE A 80 1.18 -4.24 1.85
CA PHE A 80 -0.24 -4.53 2.02
C PHE A 80 -0.75 -5.03 0.67
N HIS A 81 -0.97 -6.32 0.59
CA HIS A 81 -1.32 -6.98 -0.66
C HIS A 81 -2.72 -7.54 -0.57
N CYS A 82 -3.33 -7.62 -1.73
CA CYS A 82 -4.60 -8.29 -1.90
C CYS A 82 -4.59 -9.04 -3.22
N GLU A 83 -4.23 -10.31 -3.18
CA GLU A 83 -4.21 -11.21 -4.32
C GLU A 83 -4.60 -12.62 -3.83
N PRO A 84 -5.37 -13.39 -4.62
CA PRO A 84 -5.69 -14.76 -4.26
C PRO A 84 -4.49 -15.68 -4.52
N HIS A 85 -4.15 -16.50 -3.54
CA HIS A 85 -3.14 -17.55 -3.67
C HIS A 85 -3.81 -18.91 -3.92
N GLN A 86 -3.23 -19.71 -4.83
CA GLN A 86 -3.70 -21.08 -5.10
C GLN A 86 -3.19 -22.09 -4.06
N ASP A 87 -2.00 -21.85 -3.52
CA ASP A 87 -1.35 -22.70 -2.55
C ASP A 87 -1.74 -22.25 -1.14
N GLU A 88 -2.31 -23.18 -0.37
CA GLU A 88 -2.87 -22.94 0.96
C GLU A 88 -1.79 -22.49 1.97
N ASP A 89 -0.53 -22.89 1.77
CA ASP A 89 0.59 -22.47 2.63
C ASP A 89 0.87 -20.96 2.54
N TYR A 90 0.37 -20.31 1.48
CA TYR A 90 0.47 -18.86 1.29
C TYR A 90 -0.78 -18.09 1.67
N GLN A 91 -1.86 -18.78 2.02
CA GLN A 91 -3.12 -18.13 2.39
C GLN A 91 -3.10 -17.70 3.86
N THR A 92 -3.84 -16.64 4.14
CA THR A 92 -4.16 -16.24 5.52
C THR A 92 -5.65 -16.40 5.79
N THR A 93 -6.08 -16.29 7.04
CA THR A 93 -7.52 -16.34 7.40
C THR A 93 -8.34 -15.19 6.80
N THR A 94 -7.69 -14.17 6.25
CA THR A 94 -8.30 -13.00 5.59
C THR A 94 -8.04 -12.96 4.10
N GLU A 95 -7.61 -14.06 3.49
CA GLU A 95 -7.40 -14.17 2.05
C GLU A 95 -8.57 -13.52 1.28
N PRO A 96 -8.31 -12.65 0.28
CA PRO A 96 -7.01 -12.36 -0.34
C PRO A 96 -6.14 -11.32 0.38
N TYR A 97 -6.62 -10.70 1.47
CA TYR A 97 -5.91 -9.63 2.15
C TYR A 97 -4.84 -10.16 3.10
N HIS A 98 -3.63 -9.64 2.96
CA HIS A 98 -2.53 -10.01 3.85
C HIS A 98 -1.46 -8.93 3.89
N ILE A 99 -0.61 -9.00 4.91
CA ILE A 99 0.53 -8.10 5.10
C ILE A 99 1.82 -8.89 5.07
N HIS A 100 2.79 -8.40 4.30
CA HIS A 100 4.18 -8.84 4.40
C HIS A 100 4.90 -7.95 5.42
N PRO A 101 5.61 -8.54 6.40
CA PRO A 101 6.38 -7.77 7.34
C PRO A 101 7.62 -7.14 6.69
N PRO A 102 8.29 -6.20 7.38
CA PRO A 102 9.58 -5.69 6.94
C PRO A 102 10.59 -6.80 6.65
N GLU A 103 11.45 -6.62 5.65
CA GLU A 103 12.46 -7.61 5.25
C GLU A 103 13.34 -8.08 6.42
N TYR A 104 13.76 -7.16 7.29
CA TYR A 104 14.61 -7.50 8.45
C TYR A 104 13.93 -8.42 9.47
N SER A 105 12.60 -8.56 9.41
CA SER A 105 11.80 -9.38 10.33
C SER A 105 11.27 -10.66 9.70
N LYS A 106 11.57 -10.90 8.41
CA LYS A 106 11.21 -12.13 7.72
C LYS A 106 12.14 -13.27 8.13
N LEU A 107 11.58 -14.36 8.60
CA LEU A 107 12.29 -15.64 8.71
C LEU A 107 12.32 -16.35 7.35
N THR A 108 11.27 -16.17 6.54
CA THR A 108 11.17 -16.66 5.16
C THR A 108 10.40 -15.67 4.31
N ASN A 109 10.51 -15.76 2.98
CA ASN A 109 9.66 -15.01 2.05
C ASN A 109 8.19 -15.45 2.08
N GLN A 110 7.86 -16.48 2.86
CA GLN A 110 6.50 -17.00 2.98
C GLN A 110 5.72 -16.33 4.11
N THR A 111 6.39 -15.65 5.05
CA THR A 111 5.75 -15.03 6.21
C THR A 111 4.75 -13.96 5.78
N ARG A 112 3.46 -14.22 6.07
CA ARG A 112 2.32 -13.33 5.81
C ARG A 112 1.45 -13.26 7.06
N PHE A 113 0.86 -12.10 7.30
CA PHE A 113 -0.09 -11.89 8.39
C PHE A 113 -1.49 -11.63 7.85
N ALA A 114 -2.49 -12.18 8.51
CA ALA A 114 -3.89 -11.87 8.22
C ALA A 114 -4.15 -10.37 8.41
N ASN A 115 -4.83 -9.74 7.47
CA ASN A 115 -5.10 -8.31 7.43
C ASN A 115 -6.60 -8.04 7.51
N HIS A 116 -7.10 -7.83 8.73
CA HIS A 116 -8.52 -7.57 8.99
C HIS A 116 -8.93 -6.11 8.78
N SER A 117 -7.99 -5.17 8.81
CA SER A 117 -8.30 -3.75 8.99
C SER A 117 -7.80 -2.86 7.85
N PHE A 118 -6.66 -3.19 7.25
CA PHE A 118 -5.98 -2.36 6.25
C PHE A 118 -6.25 -2.88 4.83
N THR A 119 -7.53 -2.99 4.47
CA THR A 119 -8.01 -3.62 3.23
C THR A 119 -8.32 -2.63 2.10
N SER A 120 -8.07 -1.34 2.32
CA SER A 120 -8.22 -0.28 1.32
C SER A 120 -7.03 0.69 1.39
N LEU A 121 -6.73 1.35 0.28
CA LEU A 121 -5.66 2.35 0.25
C LEU A 121 -5.90 3.48 1.26
N PHE A 122 -7.16 3.88 1.45
CA PHE A 122 -7.52 4.89 2.44
C PHE A 122 -7.15 4.47 3.87
N ALA A 123 -7.59 3.27 4.29
CA ALA A 123 -7.28 2.76 5.62
C ALA A 123 -5.76 2.59 5.84
N ILE A 124 -5.03 2.19 4.81
CA ILE A 124 -3.57 2.05 4.87
C ILE A 124 -2.89 3.41 5.05
N VAL A 125 -3.25 4.40 4.23
CA VAL A 125 -2.70 5.76 4.34
C VAL A 125 -3.07 6.38 5.69
N GLU A 126 -4.29 6.17 6.18
CA GLU A 126 -4.72 6.59 7.52
C GLU A 126 -3.85 5.94 8.61
N GLY A 127 -3.61 4.64 8.53
CA GLY A 127 -2.74 3.92 9.46
C GLY A 127 -1.31 4.44 9.46
N ILE A 128 -0.71 4.65 8.28
CA ILE A 128 0.64 5.23 8.15
C ILE A 128 0.66 6.63 8.76
N PHE A 129 -0.36 7.45 8.48
CA PHE A 129 -0.44 8.80 9.03
C PHE A 129 -0.49 8.80 10.56
N LEU A 130 -1.43 8.05 11.15
CA LEU A 130 -1.67 8.04 12.59
C LEU A 130 -0.54 7.39 13.39
N PHE A 131 0.03 6.29 12.89
CA PHE A 131 0.96 5.47 13.66
C PHE A 131 2.43 5.68 13.28
N HIS A 132 2.72 6.35 12.16
CA HIS A 132 4.10 6.62 11.75
C HIS A 132 4.39 8.11 11.58
N ILE A 133 3.59 8.82 10.79
CA ILE A 133 3.92 10.21 10.44
C ILE A 133 3.71 11.15 11.63
N ILE A 134 2.55 11.10 12.30
CA ILE A 134 2.29 11.97 13.46
C ILE A 134 3.31 11.75 14.59
N PRO A 135 3.60 10.52 15.03
CA PRO A 135 4.53 10.29 16.14
C PRO A 135 5.99 10.69 15.83
N ASN A 136 6.40 10.63 14.56
CA ASN A 136 7.77 10.97 14.15
C ASN A 136 7.91 12.41 13.64
N LYS A 137 6.83 13.20 13.66
CA LYS A 137 6.90 14.62 13.29
C LYS A 137 7.75 15.35 14.34
N PRO A 138 8.82 16.05 13.93
CA PRO A 138 9.63 16.79 14.89
C PRO A 138 8.76 17.83 15.60
N HIS A 139 8.79 17.81 16.93
CA HIS A 139 8.19 18.87 17.74
C HIS A 139 9.01 20.14 17.49
N ILE A 140 8.37 21.13 16.86
CA ILE A 140 8.92 22.49 16.70
C ILE A 140 8.78 23.22 18.04
#